data_AF-A0A3M1KWF8-F1
#
_entry.id   AF-A0A3M1KWF8-F1
#
_cell.length_a   1.000
_cell.length_b   1.000
_cell.length_c   1.000
_cell.angle_alpha   90.00
_cell.angle_beta   90.00
_cell.angle_gamma   90.00
#
_symmetry.space_group_name_H-M   'P 1'
#
loop_
_entity.id
_entity.type
_entity.pdbx_description
1 polymer ?
#
loop_
_entity_poly.entity_id
_entity_poly.type
_entity_poly.pdbx_seq_one_letter_code
_entity_poly.pdbx_strand_id
1 'polypeptide(L)'
;TFSSTRPEFTIGMFKSHAERVRAYIEDPSIGLRRVESVLDAAHALSLQCRRNLAVRRLDRKAQEERALRAAQPPPDPYRTIHPKREYEEPDLRRVPLEPDEDVLLFIRDHNPFLAPWERDLLTIVHEEAQYFIPQIETKIMNEGWASFWHYQIMNALELPEDMRLEFLVHHHRVLQPHPGGLNPYHLGFTIWKHIYESHGGEGGDLRRPSAGRDALFAVRESERDRSFLRRFLSEQLIRELGLFEYAEKNRDIVVTEVADDEGWEKIRDSLLRSVGMAAVPVIKVLDSDFEGSRALLLGHEYDGRELDLEHAEKTLGFTYRLWGRPVLLDTVIEGTPCYLVFNDEGLSQRKKG
;
A
#
# COMPACT_ATOMS: atom_id res chain seq x y z
N THR A 1 -12.84 4.25 -6.42
CA THR A 1 -11.47 4.38 -5.88
C THR A 1 -10.92 5.80 -5.99
N PHE A 2 -11.16 6.52 -7.09
CA PHE A 2 -10.63 7.89 -7.29
C PHE A 2 -11.57 9.04 -6.86
N SER A 3 -12.79 8.77 -6.38
CA SER A 3 -13.76 9.83 -6.04
C SER A 3 -13.29 10.78 -4.94
N SER A 4 -12.37 10.32 -4.08
CA SER A 4 -11.77 11.13 -3.01
C SER A 4 -10.59 11.99 -3.46
N THR A 5 -9.98 11.72 -4.63
CA THR A 5 -8.73 12.39 -5.05
C THR A 5 -8.94 13.72 -5.77
N ARG A 6 -10.18 14.08 -6.12
CA ARG A 6 -10.56 15.33 -6.83
C ARG A 6 -9.61 15.68 -7.98
N PRO A 7 -9.53 14.83 -9.02
CA PRO A 7 -8.52 14.93 -10.08
C PRO A 7 -8.51 16.28 -10.82
N GLU A 8 -9.64 16.98 -10.85
CA GLU A 8 -9.80 18.30 -11.47
C GLU A 8 -8.93 19.40 -10.84
N PHE A 9 -8.55 19.24 -9.56
CA PHE A 9 -7.70 20.21 -8.86
C PHE A 9 -6.22 19.78 -8.79
N THR A 10 -5.89 18.59 -9.28
CA THR A 10 -4.56 17.98 -9.13
C THR A 10 -3.44 18.87 -9.67
N ILE A 11 -3.59 19.43 -10.86
CA ILE A 11 -2.55 20.30 -11.47
C ILE A 11 -2.32 21.55 -10.61
N GLY A 12 -3.40 22.17 -10.12
CA GLY A 12 -3.31 23.35 -9.25
C GLY A 12 -2.68 23.02 -7.90
N MET A 13 -3.04 21.88 -7.31
CA MET A 13 -2.47 21.36 -6.07
C MET A 13 -0.96 21.17 -6.20
N PHE A 14 -0.49 20.39 -7.19
CA PHE A 14 0.95 20.15 -7.38
C PHE A 14 1.73 21.43 -7.67
N LYS A 15 1.15 22.36 -8.45
CA LYS A 15 1.77 23.66 -8.70
C LYS A 15 1.94 24.45 -7.41
N SER A 16 0.88 24.54 -6.59
CA SER A 16 0.92 25.21 -5.29
C SER A 16 1.95 24.56 -4.36
N HIS A 17 2.02 23.23 -4.32
CA HIS A 17 3.00 22.49 -3.53
C HIS A 17 4.43 22.82 -3.96
N ALA A 18 4.71 22.77 -5.27
CA ALA A 18 6.01 23.12 -5.82
C ALA A 18 6.42 24.57 -5.53
N GLU A 19 5.48 25.52 -5.61
CA GLU A 19 5.73 26.92 -5.27
C GLU A 19 6.10 27.10 -3.79
N ARG A 20 5.38 26.45 -2.88
CA ARG A 20 5.69 26.48 -1.43
C ARG A 20 7.04 25.85 -1.11
N VAL A 21 7.32 24.67 -1.68
CA VAL A 21 8.62 23.99 -1.51
C VAL A 21 9.76 24.89 -2.00
N ARG A 22 9.62 25.51 -3.19
CA ARG A 22 10.62 26.46 -3.69
C ARG A 22 10.81 27.66 -2.77
N ALA A 23 9.72 28.23 -2.24
CA ALA A 23 9.82 29.34 -1.29
C ALA A 23 10.61 28.95 -0.03
N TYR A 24 10.44 27.74 0.50
CA TYR A 24 11.24 27.25 1.63
C TYR A 24 12.71 27.01 1.26
N ILE A 25 12.99 26.58 0.03
CA ILE A 25 14.36 26.42 -0.46
C ILE A 25 15.07 27.77 -0.60
N GLU A 26 14.35 28.79 -1.09
CA GLU A 26 14.86 30.15 -1.31
C GLU A 26 15.01 30.96 -0.01
N ASP A 27 14.29 30.59 1.05
CA ASP A 27 14.42 31.21 2.37
C ASP A 27 15.83 30.95 2.96
N PRO A 28 16.66 32.00 3.18
CA PRO A 28 18.02 31.84 3.69
C PRO A 28 18.11 31.21 5.09
N SER A 29 17.04 31.25 5.88
CA SER A 29 16.97 30.64 7.22
C SER A 29 16.67 29.13 7.19
N ILE A 30 16.19 28.62 6.05
CA ILE A 30 15.85 27.22 5.83
C ILE A 30 16.87 26.59 4.87
N GLY A 31 16.84 26.97 3.60
CA GLY A 31 17.72 26.48 2.56
C GLY A 31 17.46 25.02 2.12
N LEU A 32 18.03 24.67 0.96
CA LEU A 32 17.83 23.38 0.28
C LEU A 32 18.06 22.15 1.19
N ARG A 33 19.21 22.09 1.87
CA ARG A 33 19.62 20.90 2.64
C ARG A 33 18.63 20.56 3.76
N ARG A 34 18.01 21.56 4.41
CA ARG A 34 17.02 21.33 5.46
C ARG A 34 15.70 20.82 4.87
N VAL A 35 15.28 21.39 3.74
CA VAL A 35 14.09 20.94 3.01
C VAL A 35 14.24 19.49 2.55
N GLU A 36 15.34 19.15 1.87
CA GLU A 36 15.63 17.79 1.42
C GLU A 36 15.63 16.80 2.58
N SER A 37 16.30 17.13 3.69
CA SER A 37 16.37 16.26 4.86
C SER A 37 14.99 15.90 5.45
N VAL A 38 14.02 16.82 5.38
CA VAL A 38 12.64 16.60 5.83
C VAL A 38 11.85 15.84 4.78
N LEU A 39 11.99 16.18 3.50
CA LEU A 39 11.31 15.50 2.40
C LEU A 39 11.74 14.04 2.27
N ASP A 40 13.04 13.73 2.38
CA ASP A 40 13.54 12.35 2.37
C ASP A 40 12.87 11.52 3.47
N ALA A 41 12.78 12.09 4.67
CA ALA A 41 12.18 11.42 5.81
C ALA A 41 10.66 11.27 5.67
N ALA A 42 9.99 12.29 5.11
CA ALA A 42 8.56 12.25 4.84
C ALA A 42 8.22 11.22 3.76
N HIS A 43 9.00 11.15 2.68
CA HIS A 43 8.81 10.17 1.60
C HIS A 43 9.02 8.73 2.07
N ALA A 44 9.95 8.48 3.01
CA ALA A 44 10.11 7.16 3.62
C ALA A 44 8.84 6.68 4.34
N LEU A 45 7.99 7.61 4.82
CA LEU A 45 6.76 7.31 5.56
C LEU A 45 5.49 7.57 4.75
N SER A 46 5.58 8.00 3.49
CA SER A 46 4.44 8.56 2.75
C SER A 46 3.32 7.54 2.50
N LEU A 47 3.65 6.25 2.46
CA LEU A 47 2.70 5.16 2.28
C LEU A 47 2.14 4.60 3.61
N GLN A 48 2.67 5.05 4.76
CA GLN A 48 2.14 4.74 6.09
C GLN A 48 1.00 5.69 6.42
N CYS A 49 -0.11 5.43 5.75
CA CYS A 49 -1.34 6.20 5.84
C CYS A 49 -2.56 5.28 5.76
N ARG A 50 -3.72 5.86 6.06
CA ARG A 50 -5.00 5.15 6.07
C ARG A 50 -5.31 4.55 4.70
N ARG A 51 -5.51 3.24 4.71
CA ARG A 51 -5.87 2.48 3.49
C ARG A 51 -7.38 2.49 3.23
N ASN A 52 -8.20 2.77 4.24
CA ASN A 52 -9.66 2.79 4.12
C ASN A 52 -10.25 4.14 4.54
N LEU A 53 -10.43 5.02 3.55
CA LEU A 53 -11.02 6.34 3.75
C LEU A 53 -12.54 6.32 4.02
N ALA A 54 -13.22 5.21 3.70
CA ALA A 54 -14.66 5.08 3.95
C ALA A 54 -14.99 4.92 5.44
N VAL A 55 -14.03 4.40 6.23
CA VAL A 55 -14.17 4.31 7.68
C VAL A 55 -13.86 5.68 8.28
N ARG A 56 -14.88 6.32 8.87
CA ARG A 56 -14.70 7.60 9.56
C ARG A 56 -13.89 7.41 10.84
N ARG A 57 -12.92 8.31 11.10
CA ARG A 57 -12.23 8.38 12.40
C ARG A 57 -13.24 8.76 13.48
N LEU A 58 -13.22 8.02 14.58
CA LEU A 58 -13.94 8.42 15.77
C LEU A 58 -13.31 9.68 16.37
N ASP A 59 -14.14 10.51 17.00
CA ASP A 59 -13.62 11.56 17.86
C ASP A 59 -13.09 10.96 19.18
N ARG A 60 -12.33 11.76 19.93
CA ARG A 60 -11.72 11.33 21.19
C ARG A 60 -12.75 10.77 22.18
N LYS A 61 -13.92 11.42 22.29
CA LYS A 61 -14.99 11.01 23.22
C LYS A 61 -15.56 9.65 22.85
N ALA A 62 -15.79 9.40 21.56
CA ALA A 62 -16.27 8.12 21.06
C ALA A 62 -15.22 7.02 21.20
N GLN A 63 -13.92 7.34 21.06
CA GLN A 63 -12.82 6.41 21.35
C GLN A 63 -12.80 6.04 22.84
N GLU A 64 -12.94 7.00 23.73
CA GLU A 64 -13.01 6.77 25.19
C GLU A 64 -14.22 5.91 25.56
N GLU A 65 -15.43 6.22 25.04
CA GLU A 65 -16.63 5.41 25.30
C GLU A 65 -16.45 3.98 24.80
N ARG A 66 -15.85 3.80 23.62
CA ARG A 66 -15.55 2.48 23.06
C ARG A 66 -14.55 1.73 23.91
N ALA A 67 -13.46 2.37 24.36
CA ALA A 67 -12.46 1.76 25.23
C ALA A 67 -13.09 1.29 26.54
N LEU A 68 -13.91 2.13 27.17
CA LEU A 68 -14.64 1.79 28.39
C LEU A 68 -15.63 0.64 28.17
N ARG A 69 -16.34 0.63 27.03
CA ARG A 69 -17.26 -0.47 26.67
C ARG A 69 -16.51 -1.77 26.40
N ALA A 70 -15.34 -1.72 25.75
CA ALA A 70 -14.52 -2.89 25.45
C ALA A 70 -13.88 -3.49 26.70
N ALA A 71 -13.54 -2.65 27.70
CA ALA A 71 -13.04 -3.08 28.99
C ALA A 71 -14.12 -3.78 29.84
N GLN A 72 -15.41 -3.54 29.57
CA GLN A 72 -16.49 -4.24 30.27
C GLN A 72 -16.55 -5.70 29.80
N PRO A 73 -16.49 -6.68 30.72
CA PRO A 73 -16.64 -8.07 30.34
C PRO A 73 -18.05 -8.31 29.76
N PRO A 74 -18.17 -9.11 28.68
CA PRO A 74 -19.48 -9.46 28.14
C PRO A 74 -20.31 -10.20 29.20
N PRO A 75 -21.64 -10.07 29.17
CA PRO A 75 -22.51 -10.78 30.11
C PRO A 75 -22.31 -12.29 29.95
N ASP A 76 -21.90 -12.96 31.02
CA ASP A 76 -21.66 -14.40 31.08
C ASP A 76 -22.86 -15.12 31.74
N PRO A 77 -23.65 -15.90 30.97
CA PRO A 77 -24.78 -16.67 31.50
C PRO A 77 -24.37 -17.72 32.55
N TYR A 78 -23.11 -18.17 32.54
CA TYR A 78 -22.57 -19.21 33.41
C TYR A 78 -21.58 -18.65 34.46
N ARG A 79 -21.71 -17.37 34.82
CA ARG A 79 -20.85 -16.65 35.80
C ARG A 79 -20.59 -17.38 37.14
N THR A 80 -21.42 -18.35 37.49
CA THR A 80 -21.30 -19.18 38.70
C THR A 80 -20.21 -20.24 38.61
N ILE A 81 -19.80 -20.62 37.40
CA ILE A 81 -18.80 -21.68 37.13
C ILE A 81 -17.52 -21.07 36.56
N HIS A 82 -17.64 -19.95 35.84
CA HIS A 82 -16.51 -19.29 35.20
C HIS A 82 -15.77 -18.38 36.21
N PRO A 83 -14.43 -18.31 36.15
CA PRO A 83 -13.68 -17.34 36.95
C PRO A 83 -14.11 -15.92 36.57
N LYS A 84 -14.26 -15.07 37.60
CA LYS A 84 -14.63 -13.67 37.40
C LYS A 84 -13.55 -13.00 36.56
N ARG A 85 -13.91 -12.53 35.37
CA ARG A 85 -13.01 -11.68 34.58
C ARG A 85 -12.81 -10.37 35.33
N GLU A 86 -11.57 -10.03 35.61
CA GLU A 86 -11.23 -8.75 36.23
C GLU A 86 -11.43 -7.63 35.21
N TYR A 87 -11.98 -6.51 35.68
CA TYR A 87 -12.08 -5.30 34.89
C TYR A 87 -10.71 -4.62 34.92
N GLU A 88 -10.04 -4.58 33.78
CA GLU A 88 -8.84 -3.77 33.59
C GLU A 88 -9.27 -2.40 33.07
N GLU A 89 -9.04 -1.36 33.86
CA GLU A 89 -9.37 0.00 33.44
C GLU A 89 -8.46 0.41 32.26
N PRO A 90 -9.04 0.83 31.12
CA PRO A 90 -8.23 1.20 29.96
C PRO A 90 -7.45 2.50 30.26
N ASP A 91 -6.17 2.57 29.85
CA ASP A 91 -5.40 3.81 30.00
C ASP A 91 -5.87 4.87 29.00
N LEU A 92 -6.80 5.72 29.44
CA LEU A 92 -7.36 6.80 28.65
C LEU A 92 -6.38 7.96 28.40
N ARG A 93 -5.18 7.94 29.00
CA ARG A 93 -4.16 8.97 28.80
C ARG A 93 -3.26 8.67 27.62
N ARG A 94 -3.29 7.45 27.09
CA ARG A 94 -2.50 7.03 25.93
C ARG A 94 -2.80 7.90 24.70
N VAL A 95 -1.75 8.21 23.95
CA VAL A 95 -1.84 8.98 22.71
C VAL A 95 -1.08 8.25 21.61
N PRO A 96 -1.77 7.72 20.58
CA PRO A 96 -3.22 7.74 20.38
C PRO A 96 -3.94 6.69 21.26
N LEU A 97 -5.27 6.81 21.44
CA LEU A 97 -6.05 5.78 22.17
C LEU A 97 -6.24 4.50 21.36
N GLU A 98 -6.53 4.68 20.08
CA GLU A 98 -6.59 3.61 19.10
C GLU A 98 -5.34 3.74 18.21
N PRO A 99 -4.73 2.63 17.76
CA PRO A 99 -3.59 2.69 16.85
C PRO A 99 -3.85 3.57 15.63
N ASP A 100 -2.94 4.52 15.36
CA ASP A 100 -3.07 5.45 14.23
C ASP A 100 -2.24 4.96 13.03
N GLU A 101 -2.89 4.79 11.87
CA GLU A 101 -2.25 4.37 10.62
C GLU A 101 -1.52 5.50 9.88
N ASP A 102 -1.85 6.77 10.14
CA ASP A 102 -1.23 7.93 9.50
C ASP A 102 0.00 8.39 10.29
N VAL A 103 1.09 7.61 10.23
CA VAL A 103 2.33 7.89 10.99
C VAL A 103 2.86 9.30 10.69
N LEU A 104 2.87 9.70 9.42
CA LEU A 104 3.39 10.99 8.99
C LEU A 104 2.59 12.18 9.55
N LEU A 105 1.25 12.11 9.49
CA LEU A 105 0.40 13.16 10.04
C LEU A 105 0.36 13.14 11.56
N PHE A 106 0.46 11.94 12.17
CA PHE A 106 0.56 11.81 13.61
C PHE A 106 1.78 12.59 14.13
N ILE A 107 2.94 12.42 13.49
CA ILE A 107 4.17 13.18 13.81
C ILE A 107 3.94 14.68 13.60
N ARG A 108 3.35 15.09 12.46
CA ARG A 108 3.04 16.50 12.17
C ARG A 108 2.22 17.15 13.29
N ASP A 109 1.24 16.42 13.83
CA ASP A 109 0.26 16.97 14.78
C ASP A 109 0.78 16.91 16.22
N HIS A 110 1.55 15.88 16.58
CA HIS A 110 1.96 15.61 17.96
C HIS A 110 3.41 15.99 18.28
N ASN A 111 4.27 16.22 17.29
CA ASN A 111 5.62 16.71 17.55
C ASN A 111 5.62 18.24 17.76
N PRO A 112 5.84 18.76 18.99
CA PRO A 112 5.82 20.21 19.24
C PRO A 112 7.05 20.94 18.68
N PHE A 113 8.11 20.22 18.32
CA PHE A 113 9.38 20.80 17.88
C PHE A 113 9.46 21.09 16.38
N LEU A 114 8.50 20.60 15.58
CA LEU A 114 8.45 20.87 14.15
C LEU A 114 8.06 22.33 13.89
N ALA A 115 8.87 23.00 13.09
CA ALA A 115 8.59 24.33 12.57
C ALA A 115 7.37 24.31 11.62
N PRO A 116 6.67 25.44 11.44
CA PRO A 116 5.50 25.51 10.55
C PRO A 116 5.77 25.01 9.13
N TRP A 117 6.93 25.32 8.56
CA TRP A 117 7.31 24.86 7.21
C TRP A 117 7.57 23.35 7.16
N GLU A 118 8.14 22.76 8.22
CA GLU A 118 8.36 21.30 8.29
C GLU A 118 7.02 20.58 8.32
N ARG A 119 6.07 21.06 9.13
CA ARG A 119 4.69 20.53 9.18
C ARG A 119 3.98 20.65 7.83
N ASP A 120 4.25 21.73 7.11
CA ASP A 120 3.70 21.93 5.77
C ASP A 120 4.27 20.91 4.77
N LEU A 121 5.59 20.66 4.79
CA LEU A 121 6.20 19.61 3.97
C LEU A 121 5.62 18.22 4.26
N LEU A 122 5.40 17.87 5.53
CA LEU A 122 4.76 16.60 5.87
C LEU A 122 3.33 16.51 5.30
N THR A 123 2.59 17.63 5.29
CA THR A 123 1.25 17.71 4.72
C THR A 123 1.27 17.56 3.20
N ILE A 124 2.19 18.25 2.52
CA ILE A 124 2.41 18.15 1.07
C ILE A 124 2.66 16.69 0.68
N VAL A 125 3.64 16.04 1.31
CA VAL A 125 3.99 14.65 0.99
C VAL A 125 2.82 13.70 1.24
N HIS A 126 2.09 13.90 2.34
CA HIS A 126 0.91 13.09 2.64
C HIS A 126 -0.19 13.27 1.58
N GLU A 127 -0.54 14.50 1.21
CA GLU A 127 -1.58 14.78 0.22
C GLU A 127 -1.21 14.23 -1.18
N GLU A 128 0.06 14.34 -1.56
CA GLU A 128 0.55 13.76 -2.81
C GLU A 128 0.50 12.23 -2.77
N ALA A 129 0.90 11.60 -1.66
CA ALA A 129 0.78 10.15 -1.51
C ALA A 129 -0.67 9.68 -1.64
N GLN A 130 -1.61 10.39 -1.01
CA GLN A 130 -3.06 10.09 -1.12
C GLN A 130 -3.57 10.14 -2.56
N TYR A 131 -3.01 11.01 -3.40
CA TYR A 131 -3.33 11.05 -4.82
C TYR A 131 -2.81 9.81 -5.58
N PHE A 132 -1.60 9.32 -5.24
CA PHE A 132 -0.98 8.19 -5.93
C PHE A 132 -1.43 6.82 -5.44
N ILE A 133 -1.95 6.68 -4.21
CA ILE A 133 -2.40 5.39 -3.66
C ILE A 133 -3.40 4.66 -4.57
N PRO A 134 -4.46 5.31 -5.09
CA PRO A 134 -5.36 4.64 -6.03
C PRO A 134 -4.65 4.15 -7.29
N GLN A 135 -3.63 4.86 -7.79
CA GLN A 135 -2.84 4.39 -8.94
C GLN A 135 -1.99 3.16 -8.60
N ILE A 136 -1.45 3.10 -7.37
CA ILE A 136 -0.76 1.92 -6.84
C ILE A 136 -1.74 0.74 -6.75
N GLU A 137 -2.96 0.96 -6.27
CA GLU A 137 -3.99 -0.08 -6.12
C GLU A 137 -4.57 -0.60 -7.43
N THR A 138 -4.39 0.09 -8.55
CA THR A 138 -4.97 -0.26 -9.86
C THR A 138 -3.93 -0.34 -10.98
N LYS A 139 -2.65 -0.56 -10.64
CA LYS A 139 -1.53 -0.54 -11.59
C LYS A 139 -1.70 -1.58 -12.70
N ILE A 140 -1.92 -2.85 -12.34
CA ILE A 140 -2.07 -3.96 -13.28
C ILE A 140 -3.30 -3.75 -14.17
N MET A 141 -4.42 -3.35 -13.56
CA MET A 141 -5.64 -3.04 -14.30
C MET A 141 -5.42 -1.90 -15.30
N ASN A 142 -4.79 -0.80 -14.90
CA ASN A 142 -4.58 0.37 -15.74
C ASN A 142 -3.61 0.09 -16.88
N GLU A 143 -2.49 -0.55 -16.60
CA GLU A 143 -1.47 -0.90 -17.61
C GLU A 143 -2.00 -1.95 -18.60
N GLY A 144 -2.74 -2.94 -18.10
CA GLY A 144 -3.47 -3.89 -18.94
C GLY A 144 -4.56 -3.24 -19.78
N TRP A 145 -5.33 -2.31 -19.21
CA TRP A 145 -6.40 -1.58 -19.90
C TRP A 145 -5.83 -0.74 -21.04
N ALA A 146 -4.75 0.00 -20.77
CA ALA A 146 -4.04 0.78 -21.79
C ALA A 146 -3.52 -0.13 -22.91
N SER A 147 -2.91 -1.26 -22.56
CA SER A 147 -2.40 -2.24 -23.53
C SER A 147 -3.52 -2.83 -24.39
N PHE A 148 -4.64 -3.20 -23.76
CA PHE A 148 -5.79 -3.77 -24.43
C PHE A 148 -6.37 -2.77 -25.44
N TRP A 149 -6.68 -1.55 -25.02
CA TRP A 149 -7.23 -0.54 -25.94
C TRP A 149 -6.25 -0.11 -27.01
N HIS A 150 -4.96 0.00 -26.69
CA HIS A 150 -3.94 0.29 -27.69
C HIS A 150 -3.90 -0.80 -28.77
N TYR A 151 -3.88 -2.07 -28.36
CA TYR A 151 -3.95 -3.21 -29.29
C TYR A 151 -5.20 -3.15 -30.18
N GLN A 152 -6.35 -2.91 -29.56
CA GLN A 152 -7.62 -2.88 -30.27
C GLN A 152 -7.72 -1.71 -31.25
N ILE A 153 -7.30 -0.51 -30.84
CA ILE A 153 -7.28 0.68 -31.70
C ILE A 153 -6.38 0.42 -32.91
N MET A 154 -5.15 -0.07 -32.68
CA MET A 154 -4.19 -0.29 -33.75
C MET A 154 -4.62 -1.36 -34.75
N ASN A 155 -5.33 -2.40 -34.30
CA ASN A 155 -5.92 -3.40 -35.21
C ASN A 155 -7.18 -2.92 -35.92
N ALA A 156 -7.90 -1.95 -35.35
CA ALA A 156 -9.06 -1.33 -35.99
C ALA A 156 -8.66 -0.26 -37.02
N LEU A 157 -7.44 0.28 -36.92
CA LEU A 157 -6.87 1.12 -37.96
C LEU A 157 -6.50 0.23 -39.15
N GLU A 158 -6.97 0.59 -40.34
CA GLU A 158 -6.61 -0.08 -41.60
C GLU A 158 -5.18 0.32 -42.02
N LEU A 159 -4.19 -0.03 -41.19
CA LEU A 159 -2.79 0.31 -41.39
C LEU A 159 -2.17 -0.49 -42.55
N PRO A 160 -1.21 0.10 -43.28
CA PRO A 160 -0.32 -0.63 -44.18
C PRO A 160 0.36 -1.82 -43.46
N GLU A 161 0.64 -2.89 -44.21
CA GLU A 161 1.11 -4.16 -43.63
C GLU A 161 2.45 -4.04 -42.91
N ASP A 162 3.36 -3.24 -43.44
CA ASP A 162 4.66 -2.92 -42.84
C ASP A 162 4.51 -2.22 -41.48
N MET A 163 3.64 -1.19 -41.41
CA MET A 163 3.34 -0.49 -40.16
C MET A 163 2.63 -1.37 -39.15
N ARG A 164 1.74 -2.26 -39.61
CA ARG A 164 1.05 -3.23 -38.75
C ARG A 164 2.06 -4.21 -38.12
N LEU A 165 3.02 -4.70 -38.90
CA LEU A 165 4.06 -5.59 -38.41
C LEU A 165 4.97 -4.88 -37.39
N GLU A 166 5.40 -3.66 -37.70
CA GLU A 166 6.19 -2.82 -36.78
C GLU A 166 5.44 -2.60 -35.46
N PHE A 167 4.17 -2.22 -35.52
CA PHE A 167 3.31 -2.09 -34.35
C PHE A 167 3.30 -3.38 -33.50
N LEU A 168 3.06 -4.54 -34.12
CA LEU A 168 3.00 -5.82 -33.39
C LEU A 168 4.33 -6.12 -32.68
N VAL A 169 5.47 -5.88 -33.34
CA VAL A 169 6.80 -6.06 -32.73
C VAL A 169 6.96 -5.15 -31.50
N HIS A 170 6.60 -3.88 -31.61
CA HIS A 170 6.69 -2.95 -30.48
C HIS A 170 5.72 -3.29 -29.34
N HIS A 171 4.49 -3.67 -29.67
CA HIS A 171 3.49 -4.08 -28.70
C HIS A 171 3.95 -5.30 -27.90
N HIS A 172 4.46 -6.34 -28.58
CA HIS A 172 4.97 -7.53 -27.91
C HIS A 172 6.19 -7.27 -27.04
N ARG A 173 7.06 -6.31 -27.39
CA ARG A 173 8.17 -5.89 -26.52
C ARG A 173 7.68 -5.26 -25.22
N VAL A 174 6.62 -4.46 -25.26
CA VAL A 174 6.01 -3.86 -24.05
C VAL A 174 5.37 -4.95 -23.19
N LEU A 175 4.72 -5.94 -23.80
CA LEU A 175 4.09 -7.05 -23.09
C LEU A 175 5.07 -8.17 -22.69
N GLN A 176 6.35 -8.07 -23.00
CA GLN A 176 7.28 -9.16 -22.75
C GLN A 176 7.48 -9.36 -21.23
N PRO A 177 7.28 -10.58 -20.69
CA PRO A 177 7.64 -10.87 -19.30
C PRO A 177 9.15 -10.75 -19.08
N HIS A 178 9.55 -10.29 -17.90
CA HIS A 178 10.96 -10.20 -17.51
C HIS A 178 11.32 -11.39 -16.62
N PRO A 179 12.50 -12.01 -16.76
CA PRO A 179 12.93 -13.05 -15.84
C PRO A 179 12.89 -12.56 -14.38
N GLY A 180 12.24 -13.33 -13.51
CA GLY A 180 12.13 -13.04 -12.07
C GLY A 180 11.08 -11.99 -11.70
N GLY A 181 10.35 -11.40 -12.65
CA GLY A 181 9.37 -10.35 -12.39
C GLY A 181 8.08 -10.50 -13.18
N LEU A 182 6.97 -10.05 -12.60
CA LEU A 182 5.71 -9.97 -13.30
C LEU A 182 5.68 -8.71 -14.16
N ASN A 183 5.29 -8.87 -15.43
CA ASN A 183 4.98 -7.71 -16.28
C ASN A 183 3.49 -7.34 -16.09
N PRO A 184 3.17 -6.25 -15.38
CA PRO A 184 1.79 -5.81 -15.17
C PRO A 184 1.03 -5.52 -16.47
N TYR A 185 1.70 -5.06 -17.53
CA TYR A 185 1.07 -4.87 -18.85
C TYR A 185 0.62 -6.21 -19.43
N HIS A 186 1.48 -7.23 -19.36
CA HIS A 186 1.18 -8.57 -19.86
C HIS A 186 0.02 -9.22 -19.10
N LEU A 187 0.14 -9.26 -17.77
CA LEU A 187 -0.87 -9.86 -16.90
C LEU A 187 -2.23 -9.19 -17.07
N GLY A 188 -2.25 -7.85 -16.99
CA GLY A 188 -3.48 -7.09 -17.15
C GLY A 188 -4.09 -7.24 -18.54
N PHE A 189 -3.28 -7.19 -19.61
CA PHE A 189 -3.74 -7.37 -20.98
C PHE A 189 -4.44 -8.71 -21.18
N THR A 190 -3.81 -9.80 -20.72
CA THR A 190 -4.35 -11.16 -20.87
C THR A 190 -5.68 -11.31 -20.12
N ILE A 191 -5.79 -10.78 -18.90
CA ILE A 191 -7.04 -10.83 -18.14
C ILE A 191 -8.13 -10.01 -18.82
N TRP A 192 -7.84 -8.78 -19.29
CA TRP A 192 -8.84 -7.96 -19.97
C TRP A 192 -9.32 -8.59 -21.27
N LYS A 193 -8.41 -9.19 -22.04
CA LYS A 193 -8.74 -9.95 -23.25
C LYS A 193 -9.68 -11.12 -22.90
N HIS A 194 -9.36 -11.89 -21.86
CA HIS A 194 -10.20 -12.99 -21.40
C HIS A 194 -11.60 -12.53 -20.95
N ILE A 195 -11.70 -11.41 -20.22
CA ILE A 195 -12.99 -10.82 -19.81
C ILE A 195 -13.82 -10.46 -21.04
N TYR A 196 -13.22 -9.79 -22.03
CA TYR A 196 -13.90 -9.39 -23.25
C TYR A 196 -14.45 -10.60 -24.02
N GLU A 197 -13.60 -11.60 -24.28
CA GLU A 197 -13.94 -12.80 -25.05
C GLU A 197 -14.99 -13.66 -24.34
N SER A 198 -14.87 -13.84 -23.02
CA SER A 198 -15.81 -14.64 -22.22
C SER A 198 -17.23 -14.05 -22.17
N HIS A 199 -17.39 -12.76 -22.49
CA HIS A 199 -18.69 -12.08 -22.57
C HIS A 199 -19.15 -11.88 -24.02
N GLY A 200 -18.67 -12.71 -24.96
CA GLY A 200 -19.08 -12.69 -26.36
C GLY A 200 -18.46 -11.53 -27.17
N GLY A 201 -17.36 -10.97 -26.69
CA GLY A 201 -16.55 -10.04 -27.46
C GLY A 201 -15.80 -10.77 -28.57
N GLU A 202 -15.99 -10.33 -29.81
CA GLU A 202 -15.28 -10.85 -30.99
C GLU A 202 -14.68 -9.67 -31.76
N GLY A 203 -13.57 -9.93 -32.47
CA GLY A 203 -12.86 -8.90 -33.25
C GLY A 203 -13.82 -8.08 -34.12
N GLY A 204 -13.69 -6.75 -34.06
CA GLY A 204 -14.60 -5.83 -34.73
C GLY A 204 -14.58 -4.42 -34.13
N ASP A 205 -15.49 -3.56 -34.61
CA ASP A 205 -15.57 -2.17 -34.19
C ASP A 205 -16.06 -2.03 -32.74
N LEU A 206 -15.12 -1.89 -31.81
CA LEU A 206 -15.38 -1.65 -30.38
C LEU A 206 -16.14 -0.36 -30.10
N ARG A 207 -16.36 0.53 -31.08
CA ARG A 207 -17.26 1.68 -30.94
C ARG A 207 -18.72 1.24 -30.83
N ARG A 208 -19.06 0.03 -31.28
CA ARG A 208 -20.40 -0.54 -31.12
C ARG A 208 -20.58 -1.10 -29.70
N PRO A 209 -21.74 -0.88 -29.07
CA PRO A 209 -22.09 -1.57 -27.82
C PRO A 209 -22.09 -3.08 -28.02
N SER A 210 -21.53 -3.82 -27.05
CA SER A 210 -21.53 -5.29 -27.01
C SER A 210 -21.46 -5.75 -25.56
N ALA A 211 -21.92 -6.96 -25.27
CA ALA A 211 -21.84 -7.52 -23.92
C ALA A 211 -20.39 -7.59 -23.40
N GLY A 212 -19.43 -7.92 -24.28
CA GLY A 212 -18.00 -7.85 -23.98
C GLY A 212 -17.55 -6.44 -23.59
N ARG A 213 -17.97 -5.41 -24.32
CA ARG A 213 -17.64 -4.03 -23.98
C ARG A 213 -18.29 -3.61 -22.66
N ASP A 214 -19.55 -3.94 -22.44
CA ASP A 214 -20.25 -3.58 -21.20
C ASP A 214 -19.59 -4.23 -19.99
N ALA A 215 -19.14 -5.48 -20.11
CA ALA A 215 -18.36 -6.18 -19.09
C ALA A 215 -17.03 -5.47 -18.77
N LEU A 216 -16.27 -5.06 -19.79
CA LEU A 216 -15.02 -4.32 -19.61
C LEU A 216 -15.23 -3.04 -18.77
N PHE A 217 -16.25 -2.24 -19.11
CA PHE A 217 -16.53 -0.99 -18.41
C PHE A 217 -17.06 -1.22 -16.99
N ALA A 218 -17.90 -2.24 -16.78
CA ALA A 218 -18.41 -2.59 -15.45
C ALA A 218 -17.27 -3.02 -14.50
N VAL A 219 -16.33 -3.83 -14.99
CA VAL A 219 -15.16 -4.27 -14.21
C VAL A 219 -14.25 -3.07 -13.91
N ARG A 220 -13.99 -2.20 -14.89
CA ARG A 220 -13.15 -1.01 -14.71
C ARG A 220 -13.71 -0.06 -13.65
N GLU A 221 -15.02 0.07 -13.56
CA GLU A 221 -15.66 0.98 -12.61
C GLU A 221 -15.63 0.48 -11.16
N SER A 222 -15.60 -0.84 -10.95
CA SER A 222 -15.85 -1.47 -9.65
C SER A 222 -14.63 -2.13 -9.01
N GLU A 223 -13.63 -2.53 -9.80
CA GLU A 223 -12.52 -3.34 -9.30
C GLU A 223 -11.25 -2.52 -9.01
N ARG A 224 -10.37 -3.10 -8.17
CA ARG A 224 -8.95 -2.72 -7.99
C ARG A 224 -8.08 -3.96 -8.21
N ASP A 225 -6.76 -3.84 -8.37
CA ASP A 225 -5.88 -4.95 -8.75
C ASP A 225 -6.11 -6.20 -7.90
N ARG A 226 -6.23 -6.03 -6.57
CA ARG A 226 -6.48 -7.16 -5.65
C ARG A 226 -7.81 -7.88 -5.92
N SER A 227 -8.90 -7.15 -6.19
CA SER A 227 -10.20 -7.78 -6.46
C SER A 227 -10.31 -8.29 -7.90
N PHE A 228 -9.70 -7.56 -8.84
CA PHE A 228 -9.55 -7.93 -10.24
C PHE A 228 -8.83 -9.27 -10.40
N LEU A 229 -7.63 -9.42 -9.81
CA LEU A 229 -6.90 -10.67 -9.83
C LEU A 229 -7.65 -11.80 -9.12
N ARG A 230 -8.21 -11.53 -7.93
CA ARG A 230 -8.97 -12.55 -7.19
C ARG A 230 -10.12 -13.12 -8.01
N ARG A 231 -10.82 -12.27 -8.76
CA ARG A 231 -12.03 -12.62 -9.49
C ARG A 231 -11.74 -13.22 -10.87
N PHE A 232 -10.74 -12.69 -11.59
CA PHE A 232 -10.53 -12.98 -13.01
C PHE A 232 -9.24 -13.74 -13.32
N LEU A 233 -8.28 -13.84 -12.40
CA LEU A 233 -7.11 -14.70 -12.59
C LEU A 233 -7.48 -16.15 -12.29
N SER A 234 -8.02 -16.82 -13.30
CA SER A 234 -8.43 -18.23 -13.24
C SER A 234 -7.24 -19.19 -13.38
N GLU A 235 -7.45 -20.45 -13.02
CA GLU A 235 -6.47 -21.52 -13.24
C GLU A 235 -5.99 -21.57 -14.71
N GLN A 236 -6.92 -21.46 -15.67
CA GLN A 236 -6.61 -21.43 -17.09
C GLN A 236 -5.60 -20.33 -17.43
N LEU A 237 -5.83 -19.12 -16.92
CA LEU A 237 -4.94 -17.98 -17.19
C LEU A 237 -3.59 -18.14 -16.50
N ILE A 238 -3.54 -18.67 -15.27
CA ILE A 238 -2.26 -18.95 -14.58
C ILE A 238 -1.43 -19.95 -15.38
N ARG A 239 -2.05 -21.00 -15.93
CA ARG A 239 -1.39 -21.97 -16.80
C ARG A 239 -0.93 -21.34 -18.12
N GLU A 240 -1.78 -20.53 -18.76
CA GLU A 240 -1.45 -19.83 -20.01
C GLU A 240 -0.27 -18.86 -19.84
N LEU A 241 -0.27 -18.12 -18.74
CA LEU A 241 0.78 -17.14 -18.39
C LEU A 241 2.05 -17.81 -17.87
N GLY A 242 2.03 -19.12 -17.59
CA GLY A 242 3.16 -19.85 -17.02
C GLY A 242 3.59 -19.34 -15.65
N LEU A 243 2.64 -18.95 -14.80
CA LEU A 243 2.93 -18.44 -13.46
C LEU A 243 3.28 -19.59 -12.50
N PHE A 244 4.27 -19.35 -11.65
CA PHE A 244 4.72 -20.26 -10.60
C PHE A 244 5.29 -19.46 -9.42
N GLU A 245 5.37 -20.09 -8.25
CA GLU A 245 6.01 -19.50 -7.07
C GLU A 245 7.42 -20.10 -6.91
N TYR A 246 8.37 -19.28 -6.49
CA TYR A 246 9.72 -19.72 -6.17
C TYR A 246 10.23 -19.08 -4.88
N ALA A 247 11.16 -19.75 -4.21
CA ALA A 247 11.83 -19.26 -3.02
C ALA A 247 13.34 -19.55 -3.10
N GLU A 248 14.15 -18.71 -2.45
CA GLU A 248 15.57 -18.99 -2.28
C GLU A 248 15.77 -19.92 -1.07
N LYS A 249 16.41 -21.06 -1.29
CA LYS A 249 16.75 -22.04 -0.26
C LYS A 249 18.21 -22.43 -0.41
N ASN A 250 19.02 -22.13 0.62
CA ASN A 250 20.46 -22.42 0.62
C ASN A 250 21.23 -21.83 -0.58
N ARG A 251 20.84 -20.63 -1.06
CA ARG A 251 21.36 -19.95 -2.27
C ARG A 251 20.92 -20.56 -3.60
N ASP A 252 20.07 -21.57 -3.60
CA ASP A 252 19.42 -22.11 -4.79
C ASP A 252 18.00 -21.55 -4.92
N ILE A 253 17.56 -21.30 -6.16
CA ILE A 253 16.16 -20.94 -6.44
C ILE A 253 15.38 -22.24 -6.62
N VAL A 254 14.35 -22.44 -5.79
CA VAL A 254 13.49 -23.62 -5.81
C VAL A 254 12.07 -23.21 -6.13
N VAL A 255 11.44 -23.86 -7.11
CA VAL A 255 10.01 -23.69 -7.39
C VAL A 255 9.21 -24.33 -6.26
N THR A 256 8.40 -23.53 -5.56
CA THR A 256 7.60 -23.98 -4.42
C THR A 256 6.20 -24.42 -4.83
N GLU A 257 5.61 -23.74 -5.83
CA GLU A 257 4.27 -24.05 -6.31
C GLU A 257 4.19 -23.91 -7.84
N VAL A 258 3.43 -24.79 -8.48
CA VAL A 258 3.13 -24.78 -9.92
C VAL A 258 1.62 -24.74 -10.11
N ALA A 259 1.17 -24.36 -11.31
CA ALA A 259 -0.25 -24.26 -11.62
C ALA A 259 -0.89 -25.65 -11.84
N ASP A 260 -0.95 -26.50 -10.80
CA ASP A 260 -1.78 -27.70 -10.74
C ASP A 260 -3.10 -27.42 -10.00
N ASP A 261 -3.92 -28.45 -9.76
CA ASP A 261 -5.29 -28.34 -9.23
C ASP A 261 -5.39 -27.58 -7.90
N GLU A 262 -4.36 -27.63 -7.05
CA GLU A 262 -4.30 -26.91 -5.77
C GLU A 262 -3.31 -25.73 -5.78
N GLY A 263 -2.21 -25.84 -6.54
CA GLY A 263 -1.12 -24.87 -6.57
C GLY A 263 -1.50 -23.55 -7.25
N TRP A 264 -2.44 -23.55 -8.19
CA TRP A 264 -2.88 -22.32 -8.85
C TRP A 264 -3.51 -21.32 -7.86
N GLU A 265 -4.26 -21.80 -6.86
CA GLU A 265 -4.86 -20.95 -5.83
C GLU A 265 -3.78 -20.31 -4.95
N LYS A 266 -2.76 -21.08 -4.58
CA LYS A 266 -1.63 -20.58 -3.80
C LYS A 266 -0.84 -19.53 -4.57
N ILE A 267 -0.58 -19.76 -5.86
CA ILE A 267 0.08 -18.76 -6.74
C ILE A 267 -0.75 -17.47 -6.78
N ARG A 268 -2.07 -17.57 -6.99
CA ARG A 268 -2.97 -16.42 -6.97
C ARG A 268 -2.91 -15.70 -5.63
N ASP A 269 -3.03 -16.41 -4.51
CA ASP A 269 -3.06 -15.79 -3.18
C ASP A 269 -1.72 -15.18 -2.77
N SER A 270 -0.61 -15.78 -3.20
CA SER A 270 0.74 -15.22 -3.09
C SER A 270 0.84 -13.90 -3.84
N LEU A 271 0.37 -13.86 -5.08
CA LEU A 271 0.29 -12.63 -5.88
C LEU A 271 -0.61 -11.56 -5.24
N LEU A 272 -1.76 -11.94 -4.69
CA LEU A 272 -2.67 -11.00 -4.01
C LEU A 272 -2.03 -10.29 -2.81
N ARG A 273 -1.00 -10.89 -2.19
CA ARG A 273 -0.25 -10.28 -1.09
C ARG A 273 0.84 -9.31 -1.58
N SER A 274 1.28 -9.41 -2.82
CA SER A 274 2.36 -8.59 -3.38
C SER A 274 1.90 -7.45 -4.30
N VAL A 275 0.59 -7.28 -4.51
CA VAL A 275 0.03 -6.24 -5.41
C VAL A 275 -0.57 -5.05 -4.66
N GLY A 276 -0.46 -3.88 -5.28
CA GLY A 276 -0.97 -2.62 -4.75
C GLY A 276 -0.47 -2.32 -3.34
N MET A 277 -1.34 -1.76 -2.49
CA MET A 277 -0.99 -1.45 -1.11
C MET A 277 -0.77 -2.69 -0.23
N ALA A 278 -1.08 -3.90 -0.70
CA ALA A 278 -0.76 -5.13 0.05
C ALA A 278 0.75 -5.38 0.12
N ALA A 279 1.54 -4.88 -0.82
CA ALA A 279 3.00 -4.98 -0.79
C ALA A 279 3.65 -4.11 0.30
N VAL A 280 2.94 -3.08 0.76
CA VAL A 280 3.44 -2.16 1.79
C VAL A 280 3.09 -2.75 3.17
N PRO A 281 4.05 -2.86 4.11
CA PRO A 281 3.74 -3.29 5.48
C PRO A 281 2.82 -2.27 6.17
N VAL A 282 1.96 -2.72 7.07
CA VAL A 282 1.06 -1.86 7.85
C VAL A 282 1.75 -1.53 9.17
N ILE A 283 2.17 -0.27 9.32
CA ILE A 283 2.76 0.25 10.55
C ILE A 283 1.79 1.25 11.18
N LYS A 284 1.54 1.11 12.48
CA LYS A 284 0.63 1.99 13.23
C LYS A 284 1.35 2.61 14.42
N VAL A 285 1.03 3.85 14.75
CA VAL A 285 1.45 4.46 16.01
C VAL A 285 0.63 3.85 17.13
N LEU A 286 1.31 3.19 18.06
CA LEU A 286 0.70 2.60 19.24
C LEU A 286 0.80 3.55 20.44
N ASP A 287 1.90 4.27 20.61
CA ASP A 287 2.09 5.21 21.73
C ASP A 287 3.11 6.28 21.35
N SER A 288 2.93 7.51 21.83
CA SER A 288 3.85 8.64 21.63
C SER A 288 4.64 9.02 22.88
N ASP A 289 4.32 8.41 24.03
CA ASP A 289 5.05 8.59 25.27
C ASP A 289 5.38 7.25 25.94
N PHE A 290 5.92 6.33 25.14
CA PHE A 290 6.22 4.99 25.61
C PHE A 290 7.23 5.02 26.77
N GLU A 291 6.90 4.31 27.85
CA GLU A 291 7.65 4.28 29.11
C GLU A 291 7.92 5.68 29.74
N GLY A 292 7.15 6.71 29.37
CA GLY A 292 7.29 8.08 29.88
C GLY A 292 8.53 8.84 29.38
N SER A 293 9.08 8.41 28.24
CA SER A 293 10.33 8.94 27.68
C SER A 293 10.14 9.82 26.43
N ARG A 294 8.89 10.05 26.00
CA ARG A 294 8.49 10.52 24.66
C ARG A 294 9.02 9.66 23.53
N ALA A 295 9.32 8.39 23.80
CA ALA A 295 9.63 7.43 22.75
C ALA A 295 8.36 7.11 21.95
N LEU A 296 8.51 7.05 20.63
CA LEU A 296 7.41 6.66 19.73
C LEU A 296 7.38 5.15 19.60
N LEU A 297 6.32 4.52 20.08
CA LEU A 297 6.06 3.11 19.85
C LEU A 297 5.21 2.95 18.59
N LEU A 298 5.78 2.28 17.59
CA LEU A 298 5.14 1.80 16.39
C LEU A 298 4.83 0.31 16.52
N GLY A 299 3.81 -0.14 15.81
CA GLY A 299 3.42 -1.54 15.72
C GLY A 299 3.30 -1.99 14.28
N HIS A 300 3.97 -3.10 13.96
CA HIS A 300 3.79 -3.82 12.72
C HIS A 300 2.60 -4.76 12.84
N GLU A 301 1.57 -4.56 12.00
CA GLU A 301 0.48 -5.52 11.85
C GLU A 301 1.00 -6.72 11.05
N TYR A 302 1.65 -7.65 11.75
CA TYR A 302 2.29 -8.83 11.16
C TYR A 302 1.27 -9.73 10.46
N ASP A 303 1.42 -9.88 9.15
CA ASP A 303 0.54 -10.69 8.30
C ASP A 303 1.20 -12.01 7.83
N GLY A 304 2.26 -12.43 8.52
CA GLY A 304 3.08 -13.59 8.16
C GLY A 304 4.34 -13.26 7.37
N ARG A 305 4.56 -11.98 7.02
CA ARG A 305 5.77 -11.51 6.34
C ARG A 305 6.63 -10.69 7.28
N GLU A 306 7.91 -11.01 7.36
CA GLU A 306 8.89 -10.23 8.11
C GLU A 306 9.29 -8.98 7.33
N LEU A 307 9.77 -7.97 8.06
CA LEU A 307 10.26 -6.74 7.46
C LEU A 307 11.69 -6.96 6.94
N ASP A 308 12.00 -6.38 5.79
CA ASP A 308 13.39 -6.26 5.35
C ASP A 308 14.17 -5.37 6.34
N LEU A 309 15.20 -5.92 6.98
CA LEU A 309 15.88 -5.25 8.09
C LEU A 309 16.64 -4.00 7.63
N GLU A 310 17.24 -4.02 6.43
CA GLU A 310 17.95 -2.85 5.90
C GLU A 310 16.98 -1.71 5.61
N HIS A 311 15.83 -2.02 5.02
CA HIS A 311 14.76 -1.06 4.78
C HIS A 311 14.15 -0.54 6.09
N ALA A 312 13.93 -1.43 7.07
CA ALA A 312 13.41 -1.07 8.38
C ALA A 312 14.37 -0.14 9.14
N GLU A 313 15.67 -0.42 9.13
CA GLU A 313 16.70 0.43 9.75
C GLU A 313 16.65 1.85 9.18
N LYS A 314 16.69 1.98 7.85
CA LYS A 314 16.64 3.29 7.18
C LYS A 314 15.36 4.04 7.49
N THR A 315 14.21 3.35 7.43
CA THR A 315 12.90 3.96 7.68
C THR A 315 12.74 4.40 9.14
N LEU A 316 13.23 3.62 10.10
CA LEU A 316 13.26 4.00 11.51
C LEU A 316 14.20 5.18 11.77
N GLY A 317 15.34 5.25 11.08
CA GLY A 317 16.22 6.42 11.13
C GLY A 317 15.56 7.70 10.63
N PHE A 318 14.78 7.63 9.55
CA PHE A 318 13.98 8.75 9.07
C PHE A 318 12.84 9.12 10.04
N THR A 319 12.22 8.13 10.67
CA THR A 319 11.19 8.36 11.69
C THR A 319 11.78 9.04 12.91
N TYR A 320 12.94 8.57 13.39
CA TYR A 320 13.70 9.17 14.47
C TYR A 320 14.06 10.62 14.16
N ARG A 321 14.48 10.92 12.93
CA ARG A 321 14.77 12.30 12.49
C ARG A 321 13.56 13.22 12.60
N LEU A 322 12.38 12.76 12.18
CA LEU A 322 11.15 13.57 12.24
C LEU A 322 10.57 13.68 13.66
N TRP A 323 10.75 12.65 14.49
CA TRP A 323 10.22 12.61 15.86
C TRP A 323 11.16 13.27 16.89
N GLY A 324 12.47 13.09 16.72
CA GLY A 324 13.52 13.66 17.58
C GLY A 324 13.73 12.92 18.92
N ARG A 325 13.14 11.73 19.08
CA ARG A 325 13.25 10.85 20.26
C ARG A 325 13.29 9.39 19.81
N PRO A 326 13.74 8.46 20.68
CA PRO A 326 13.83 7.04 20.33
C PRO A 326 12.53 6.50 19.73
N VAL A 327 12.65 5.66 18.71
CA VAL A 327 11.53 5.01 18.03
C VAL A 327 11.65 3.52 18.24
N LEU A 328 10.59 2.91 18.74
CA LEU A 328 10.49 1.46 18.91
C LEU A 328 9.47 0.93 17.91
N LEU A 329 9.79 -0.18 17.26
CA LEU A 329 8.88 -0.90 16.40
C LEU A 329 8.66 -2.30 16.95
N ASP A 330 7.44 -2.53 17.42
CA ASP A 330 6.92 -3.84 17.76
C ASP A 330 6.75 -4.68 16.48
N THR A 331 7.53 -5.75 16.34
CA THR A 331 7.49 -6.63 15.16
C THR A 331 7.94 -8.07 15.50
N VAL A 332 7.94 -8.94 14.49
CA VAL A 332 8.42 -10.32 14.54
C VAL A 332 9.64 -10.44 13.61
N ILE A 333 10.71 -11.07 14.10
CA ILE A 333 11.94 -11.40 13.35
C ILE A 333 12.30 -12.84 13.65
N GLU A 334 12.58 -13.63 12.61
CA GLU A 334 12.83 -15.07 12.70
C GLU A 334 11.76 -15.79 13.55
N GLY A 335 10.49 -15.43 13.35
CA GLY A 335 9.35 -15.94 14.12
C GLY A 335 9.30 -15.52 15.60
N THR A 336 10.23 -14.67 16.07
CA THR A 336 10.30 -14.22 17.47
C THR A 336 9.81 -12.78 17.62
N PRO A 337 8.80 -12.52 18.48
CA PRO A 337 8.37 -11.16 18.80
C PRO A 337 9.48 -10.35 19.47
N CYS A 338 9.73 -9.14 18.97
CA CYS A 338 10.77 -8.25 19.48
C CYS A 338 10.41 -6.77 19.28
N TYR A 339 11.23 -5.89 19.85
CA TYR A 339 11.27 -4.48 19.52
C TYR A 339 12.54 -4.20 18.73
N LEU A 340 12.37 -3.60 17.55
CA LEU A 340 13.44 -2.87 16.88
C LEU A 340 13.50 -1.47 17.47
N VAL A 341 14.64 -1.06 18.03
CA VAL A 341 14.81 0.23 18.70
C VAL A 341 15.84 1.05 17.93
N PHE A 342 15.44 2.24 17.50
CA PHE A 342 16.32 3.20 16.86
C PHE A 342 16.51 4.43 17.75
N ASN A 343 17.77 4.80 17.99
CA ASN A 343 18.17 5.97 18.77
C ASN A 343 19.49 6.57 18.23
N ASP A 344 20.16 7.43 19.01
CA ASP A 344 21.44 8.05 18.60
C ASP A 344 22.58 7.06 18.32
N GLU A 345 22.51 5.84 18.86
CA GLU A 345 23.49 4.77 18.66
C GLU A 345 23.17 3.90 17.42
N GLY A 346 22.02 4.11 16.77
CA GLY A 346 21.55 3.36 15.62
C GLY A 346 20.47 2.32 15.97
N LEU A 347 20.35 1.28 15.12
CA LEU A 347 19.37 0.22 15.29
C LEU A 347 19.87 -0.86 16.25
N SER A 348 19.01 -1.27 17.19
CA SER A 348 19.22 -2.40 18.08
C SER A 348 17.95 -3.25 18.21
N GLN A 349 18.10 -4.51 18.61
CA GLN A 349 16.98 -5.43 18.83
C GLN A 349 16.85 -5.75 20.33
N ARG A 350 15.65 -5.55 20.89
CA ARG A 350 15.30 -5.90 22.26
C ARG A 350 14.23 -6.99 22.25
N LYS A 351 14.45 -8.11 22.93
CA LYS A 351 13.42 -9.15 23.08
C LYS A 351 12.25 -8.62 23.92
N LYS A 352 11.03 -9.02 23.56
CA LYS A 352 9.87 -8.84 24.44
C LYS A 352 10.03 -9.81 25.63
N GLY A 353 9.94 -9.26 26.83
CA GLY A 353 10.03 -10.02 28.09
C GLY A 353 8.84 -10.93 28.30
#